data_AF-A0A9N9T7H2-F1
#
_entry.id   AF-A0A9N9T7H2-F1
#
_cell.length_a   1.000
_cell.length_b   1.000
_cell.length_c   1.000
_cell.angle_alpha   90.00
_cell.angle_beta   90.00
_cell.angle_gamma   90.00
#
_symmetry.space_group_name_H-M   'P 1'
#
loop_
_entity.id
_entity.type
_entity.pdbx_description
1 polymer ?
#
loop_
_entity_poly.entity_id
_entity_poly.type
_entity_poly.pdbx_seq_one_letter_code
_entity_poly.pdbx_strand_id
1 'polypeptide(L)'
;MKFIFSLFSVVIVSAVLPFIEGQRGPFMPLPPFQEEDCYLEPQGICPYSAAPEKEAINVWKWDVSANKCVEVLYYTNCQRTRNNFDDFESCSRIAGPICRFFVS
;
A
#
# COMPACT_ATOMS: atom_id res chain seq x y z
N MET A 1 18.79 -54.27 41.83
CA MET A 1 18.36 -54.12 40.42
C MET A 1 16.87 -53.84 40.37
N LYS A 2 16.42 -52.63 39.97
CA LYS A 2 15.20 -52.41 39.18
C LYS A 2 15.02 -50.92 38.83
N PHE A 3 15.33 -50.64 37.57
CA PHE A 3 14.82 -49.66 36.61
C PHE A 3 14.08 -48.38 37.07
N ILE A 4 14.76 -47.26 36.79
CA ILE A 4 14.30 -45.97 36.22
C ILE A 4 12.88 -46.00 35.65
N PHE A 5 12.05 -45.00 35.97
CA PHE A 5 11.26 -44.23 34.99
C PHE A 5 10.93 -42.84 35.56
N SER A 6 11.71 -41.84 35.15
CA SER A 6 11.48 -40.43 35.46
C SER A 6 10.35 -39.93 34.55
N LEU A 7 9.15 -39.76 35.10
CA LEU A 7 8.01 -39.20 34.38
C LEU A 7 8.14 -37.67 34.39
N PHE A 8 8.82 -37.12 33.40
CA PHE A 8 8.70 -35.69 33.09
C PHE A 8 7.36 -35.47 32.40
N SER A 9 6.37 -35.01 33.14
CA SER A 9 5.10 -34.54 32.60
C SER A 9 5.34 -33.30 31.75
N VAL A 10 5.42 -33.49 30.43
CA VAL A 10 5.40 -32.36 29.48
C VAL A 10 3.96 -31.89 29.37
N VAL A 11 3.61 -30.86 30.14
CA VAL A 11 2.35 -30.14 29.97
C VAL A 11 2.50 -29.29 28.70
N ILE A 12 2.04 -29.82 27.56
CA ILE A 12 1.93 -29.04 26.33
C ILE A 12 0.71 -28.13 26.51
N VAL A 13 0.94 -26.86 26.85
CA VAL A 13 -0.10 -25.84 26.81
C VAL A 13 -0.37 -25.54 25.34
N SER A 14 -1.33 -26.26 24.75
CA SER A 14 -1.86 -25.93 23.43
C SER A 14 -2.62 -24.61 23.53
N ALA A 15 -1.97 -23.51 23.16
CA ALA A 15 -2.62 -22.22 23.00
C ALA A 15 -3.49 -22.24 21.72
N VAL A 16 -4.68 -22.83 21.81
CA VAL A 16 -5.73 -22.61 20.82
C VAL A 16 -6.41 -21.29 21.20
N LEU A 17 -6.04 -20.21 20.53
CA LEU A 17 -6.74 -18.93 20.69
C LEU A 17 -8.14 -19.07 20.07
N PRO A 18 -9.22 -18.74 20.81
CA PRO A 18 -10.55 -18.76 20.25
C PRO A 18 -10.66 -17.68 19.18
N PHE A 19 -11.01 -18.10 17.96
CA PHE A 19 -11.28 -17.22 16.84
C PHE A 19 -12.55 -16.42 17.17
N ILE A 20 -12.38 -15.15 17.57
CA ILE A 20 -13.51 -14.25 17.79
C ILE A 20 -14.09 -13.92 16.41
N GLU A 21 -15.24 -14.50 16.12
CA GLU A 21 -16.13 -14.15 15.02
C GLU A 21 -16.41 -12.64 15.07
N GLY A 22 -15.83 -11.85 14.17
CA GLY A 22 -16.13 -10.41 14.09
C GLY A 22 -15.04 -9.45 13.58
N GLN A 23 -13.84 -9.89 13.21
CA GLN A 23 -12.86 -9.00 12.59
C GLN A 23 -12.73 -9.30 11.09
N ARG A 24 -13.12 -8.32 10.25
CA ARG A 24 -12.49 -8.13 8.93
C ARG A 24 -10.99 -8.38 9.13
N GLY A 25 -10.39 -9.18 8.25
CA GLY A 25 -9.01 -9.66 8.36
C GLY A 25 -8.02 -8.55 8.73
N PRO A 26 -6.82 -8.92 9.23
CA PRO A 26 -5.87 -7.97 9.77
C PRO A 26 -5.69 -6.81 8.79
N PHE A 27 -6.01 -5.59 9.24
CA PHE A 27 -5.67 -4.36 8.55
C PHE A 27 -4.15 -4.35 8.43
N MET A 28 -3.61 -4.94 7.36
CA MET A 28 -2.21 -4.77 7.04
C MET A 28 -2.08 -3.32 6.58
N PRO A 29 -1.36 -2.46 7.33
CA PRO A 29 -1.07 -1.13 6.84
C PRO A 29 -0.36 -1.28 5.49
N LEU A 30 -0.77 -0.49 4.50
CA LEU A 30 -0.09 -0.46 3.21
C LEU A 30 1.40 -0.20 3.45
N PRO A 31 2.30 -0.86 2.70
CA PRO A 31 3.72 -0.59 2.81
C PRO A 31 3.99 0.91 2.55
N PRO A 32 5.00 1.50 3.21
CA PRO A 32 5.34 2.90 2.99
C PRO A 32 5.63 3.16 1.51
N PHE A 33 5.42 4.39 1.06
CA PHE A 33 5.82 4.84 -0.27
C PHE A 33 7.31 4.55 -0.48
N GLN A 34 7.69 4.05 -1.65
CA GLN A 34 9.05 3.64 -2.00
C GLN A 34 9.58 4.44 -3.19
N GLU A 35 10.88 4.33 -3.46
CA GLU A 35 11.53 4.97 -4.60
C GLU A 35 10.90 4.56 -5.94
N GLU A 36 10.53 3.29 -6.09
CA GLU A 36 9.96 2.80 -7.35
C GLU A 36 8.60 3.43 -7.66
N ASP A 37 7.90 3.90 -6.62
CA ASP A 37 6.61 4.58 -6.78
C ASP A 37 6.75 5.93 -7.46
N CYS A 38 7.92 6.57 -7.38
CA CYS A 38 8.18 7.87 -8.00
C CYS A 38 7.95 7.88 -9.51
N TYR A 39 8.08 6.71 -10.15
CA TYR A 39 7.98 6.53 -11.60
C TYR A 39 6.62 5.98 -12.04
N LEU A 40 5.70 5.72 -11.11
CA LEU A 40 4.37 5.24 -11.47
C LEU A 40 3.54 6.36 -12.09
N GLU A 41 2.79 6.02 -13.14
CA GLU A 41 1.68 6.82 -13.61
C GLU A 41 0.57 6.89 -12.55
N PRO A 42 -0.31 7.90 -12.55
CA PRO A 42 -1.32 8.05 -11.50
C PRO A 42 -2.38 6.94 -11.55
N GLN A 43 -2.47 6.23 -12.66
CA GLN A 43 -3.40 5.12 -12.88
C GLN A 43 -2.71 3.92 -13.49
N GLY A 44 -3.19 2.74 -13.10
CA GLY A 44 -2.83 1.45 -13.67
C GLY A 44 -3.88 0.97 -14.68
N ILE A 45 -4.33 -0.27 -14.52
CA ILE A 45 -5.27 -0.91 -15.44
C ILE A 45 -6.64 -0.23 -15.37
N CYS A 46 -7.21 0.07 -16.53
CA CYS A 46 -8.57 0.58 -16.69
C CYS A 46 -9.50 -0.52 -17.25
N PRO A 47 -10.76 -0.63 -16.80
CA PRO A 47 -11.74 -1.49 -17.41
C PRO A 47 -12.02 -1.07 -18.87
N TYR A 48 -11.89 -2.01 -19.81
CA TYR A 48 -12.05 -1.80 -21.26
C TYR A 48 -13.44 -1.27 -21.69
N SER A 49 -14.46 -1.37 -20.83
CA SER A 49 -15.87 -1.06 -21.15
C SER A 49 -16.37 0.29 -20.62
N ALA A 50 -15.54 1.08 -19.96
CA ALA A 50 -15.96 2.37 -19.45
C ALA A 50 -15.89 3.43 -20.56
N ALA A 51 -17.04 3.95 -20.97
CA ALA A 51 -17.12 5.06 -21.90
C ALA A 51 -16.29 6.26 -21.36
N PRO A 52 -15.51 6.98 -22.20
CA PRO A 52 -14.39 7.78 -21.73
C PRO A 52 -14.74 9.11 -21.03
N GLU A 53 -16.01 9.45 -20.88
CA GLU A 53 -16.41 10.87 -20.85
C GLU A 53 -16.90 11.43 -19.52
N LYS A 54 -17.04 10.64 -18.44
CA LYS A 54 -17.72 11.16 -17.22
C LYS A 54 -17.01 11.01 -15.88
N GLU A 55 -15.81 10.45 -15.85
CA GLU A 55 -15.19 10.03 -14.58
C GLU A 55 -13.72 10.45 -14.48
N ALA A 56 -13.34 11.60 -15.03
CA ALA A 56 -12.00 12.16 -14.81
C ALA A 56 -12.03 13.21 -13.69
N ILE A 57 -11.11 13.09 -12.73
CA ILE A 57 -10.87 14.08 -11.68
C ILE A 57 -9.41 14.51 -11.69
N ASN A 58 -9.13 15.70 -11.16
CA ASN A 58 -7.76 16.12 -10.92
C ASN A 58 -7.20 15.43 -9.68
N VAL A 59 -5.96 14.98 -9.78
CA VAL A 59 -5.17 14.42 -8.69
C VAL A 59 -3.75 14.96 -8.77
N TRP A 60 -2.96 14.73 -7.73
CA TRP A 60 -1.56 15.10 -7.68
C TRP A 60 -0.67 13.87 -7.83
N LYS A 61 0.41 13.98 -8.61
CA LYS A 61 1.48 12.98 -8.66
C LYS A 61 2.84 13.64 -8.53
N TRP A 62 3.83 12.91 -8.04
CA TRP A 62 5.22 13.31 -8.18
C TRP A 62 5.64 13.13 -9.65
N ASP A 63 6.24 14.18 -10.22
CA ASP A 63 6.87 14.14 -11.53
C ASP A 63 8.39 14.25 -11.35
N VAL A 64 9.10 13.19 -11.73
CA VAL A 64 10.57 13.10 -11.60
C VAL A 64 11.30 14.08 -12.53
N SER A 65 10.72 14.43 -13.68
CA SER A 65 11.34 15.36 -14.63
C SER A 65 11.20 16.81 -14.17
N ALA A 66 10.05 17.16 -13.61
CA ALA A 66 9.78 18.47 -13.03
C ALA A 66 10.30 18.60 -11.59
N ASN A 67 10.74 17.49 -10.98
CA ASN A 67 11.21 17.38 -9.60
C ASN A 67 10.24 18.00 -8.57
N LYS A 68 8.93 17.81 -8.79
CA LYS A 68 7.86 18.37 -7.95
C LYS A 68 6.54 17.61 -8.12
N CYS A 69 5.59 17.87 -7.22
CA CYS A 69 4.21 17.43 -7.41
C CYS A 69 3.52 18.28 -8.49
N VAL A 70 2.81 17.61 -9.39
CA VAL A 70 2.04 18.21 -10.49
C VAL A 70 0.61 17.68 -10.46
N GLU A 71 -0.32 18.51 -10.91
CA GLU A 71 -1.72 18.13 -11.07
C GLU A 71 -1.91 17.41 -12.42
N VAL A 72 -2.62 16.29 -12.41
CA VAL A 72 -2.89 15.43 -13.58
C VAL A 72 -4.32 14.89 -13.54
N LEU A 73 -4.82 14.44 -14.69
CA LEU A 73 -6.11 13.76 -14.77
C LEU A 73 -5.98 12.29 -14.33
N TYR A 74 -6.92 11.85 -13.50
CA TYR A 74 -7.12 10.46 -13.12
C TYR A 74 -8.54 10.05 -13.46
N TYR A 75 -8.68 8.94 -14.18
CA TYR A 75 -9.97 8.36 -14.50
C TYR A 75 -10.40 7.43 -13.34
N THR A 76 -11.49 7.76 -12.65
CA THR A 76 -11.89 7.14 -11.37
C THR A 76 -12.26 5.66 -11.47
N ASN A 77 -12.55 5.19 -12.68
CA ASN A 77 -12.78 3.79 -13.01
C ASN A 77 -11.48 2.97 -13.16
N CYS A 78 -10.32 3.60 -13.26
CA CYS A 78 -9.03 2.91 -13.33
C CYS A 78 -8.51 2.56 -11.94
N GLN A 79 -7.59 1.60 -11.86
CA GLN A 79 -6.90 1.32 -10.61
C GLN A 79 -5.96 2.48 -10.24
N ARG A 80 -6.03 3.00 -9.01
CA ARG A 80 -5.02 3.94 -8.50
C ARG A 80 -3.67 3.27 -8.26
N THR A 81 -2.61 3.99 -8.58
CA THR A 81 -1.24 3.62 -8.15
C THR A 81 -0.89 4.34 -6.85
N ARG A 82 0.31 4.09 -6.32
CA ARG A 82 0.82 4.81 -5.13
C ARG A 82 1.20 6.26 -5.44
N ASN A 83 1.44 6.61 -6.70
CA ASN A 83 1.75 7.97 -7.14
C ASN A 83 0.50 8.73 -7.61
N ASN A 84 -0.54 8.72 -6.77
CA ASN A 84 -1.82 9.37 -7.02
C ASN A 84 -2.40 9.85 -5.71
N PHE A 85 -2.29 11.15 -5.46
CA PHE A 85 -2.67 11.81 -4.23
C PHE A 85 -3.87 12.73 -4.47
N ASP A 86 -4.78 12.83 -3.51
CA ASP A 86 -5.95 13.69 -3.63
C ASP A 86 -5.59 15.19 -3.52
N ASP A 87 -4.46 15.50 -2.88
CA ASP A 87 -4.01 16.86 -2.64
C ASP A 87 -2.48 17.01 -2.75
N PHE A 88 -2.06 18.25 -3.01
CA PHE A 88 -0.65 18.62 -3.16
C PHE A 88 0.18 18.37 -1.91
N GLU A 89 -0.37 18.61 -0.72
CA GLU A 89 0.36 18.51 0.54
C GLU A 89 0.75 17.06 0.83
N SER A 90 -0.19 16.13 0.63
CA SER A 90 0.03 14.69 0.73
C SER A 90 1.11 14.21 -0.24
N CYS A 91 1.03 14.62 -1.52
CA CYS A 91 2.08 14.31 -2.50
C CYS A 91 3.45 14.84 -2.05
N SER A 92 3.52 16.12 -1.67
CA SER A 92 4.78 16.78 -1.33
C SER A 92 5.42 16.21 -0.06
N ARG A 93 4.61 15.83 0.93
CA ARG A 93 5.06 15.28 2.21
C ARG A 93 5.46 13.81 2.12
N ILE A 94 4.80 13.02 1.27
CA ILE A 94 5.05 11.57 1.15
C ILE A 94 6.08 11.29 0.07
N ALA A 95 5.82 11.72 -1.17
CA ALA A 95 6.69 11.43 -2.31
C ALA A 95 7.91 12.35 -2.34
N GLY A 96 7.78 13.63 -1.97
CA GLY A 96 8.87 14.61 -2.06
C GLY A 96 10.17 14.20 -1.35
N PRO A 97 10.15 13.77 -0.07
CA PRO A 97 11.35 13.31 0.64
C PRO A 97 11.92 11.99 0.11
N ILE A 98 11.26 11.30 -0.81
CA ILE A 98 11.76 10.03 -1.36
C ILE A 98 12.27 10.29 -2.78
N CYS A 99 11.46 10.92 -3.61
CA CYS A 99 11.70 11.04 -5.03
C CYS A 99 12.68 12.16 -5.43
N ARG A 100 12.91 13.17 -4.58
CA ARG A 100 13.90 14.24 -4.88
C ARG A 100 15.33 13.74 -4.91
N PHE A 101 15.63 12.63 -4.23
CA PHE A 101 16.99 12.18 -3.99
C PHE A 101 17.62 11.43 -5.18
N PHE A 102 16.83 11.04 -6.18
CA PHE A 102 17.28 10.15 -7.26
C PHE A 102 17.34 10.81 -8.65
N VAL A 103 17.32 12.15 -8.71
CA VAL A 103 17.40 12.94 -9.95
C VAL A 103 18.84 13.40 -10.26
N SER A 104 19.86 12.75 -9.67
CA SER A 104 21.29 13.05 -9.89
C SER A 104 21.98 12.06 -10.81
#